data_AF-A0A2U0H266-F1
#
_entry.id   AF-A0A2U0H266-F1
#
_cell.length_a   1.000
_cell.length_b   1.000
_cell.length_c   1.000
_cell.angle_alpha   90.00
_cell.angle_beta   90.00
_cell.angle_gamma   90.00
#
_symmetry.space_group_name_H-M   'P 1'
#
loop_
_entity.id
_entity.type
_entity.pdbx_description
1 polymer ?
#
loop_
_entity_poly.entity_id
_entity_poly.type
_entity_poly.pdbx_seq_one_letter_code
_entity_poly.pdbx_strand_id
1 'polypeptide(L)'
;MTPARPPALDELPTARPVRDGVRFAGWMVRGLWHGAWRRKSSPAARALSGVILVGACALIVPLGVAMPVLVARPRARYYMSPERDAVLAILATRTGWSVGDHATAEPGTGRGEALRAQLIPALLPFVDAAGIAVEATAATEDLAKRYAREIPGLLDTGKKDWPRGHKMRREPLNV
;
A
#
# COMPACT_ATOMS: atom_id res chain seq x y z
N MET A 1 -4.13 8.80 -21.74
CA MET A 1 -5.36 8.94 -20.93
C MET A 1 -5.05 8.49 -19.51
N THR A 2 -5.57 9.13 -18.46
CA THR A 2 -5.39 8.63 -17.08
C THR A 2 -6.44 7.55 -16.83
N PRO A 3 -6.09 6.31 -16.43
CA PRO A 3 -7.05 5.29 -16.05
C PRO A 3 -8.14 5.78 -15.10
N ALA A 4 -9.30 5.14 -15.19
CA ALA A 4 -10.39 5.39 -14.26
C ALA A 4 -9.99 5.03 -12.82
N ARG A 5 -10.70 5.62 -11.86
CA ARG A 5 -10.59 5.24 -10.44
C ARG A 5 -10.89 3.74 -10.30
N PRO A 6 -10.15 3.00 -9.46
CA PRO A 6 -10.50 1.61 -9.14
C PRO A 6 -11.97 1.48 -8.69
N PRO A 7 -12.69 0.42 -9.11
CA PRO A 7 -14.09 0.20 -8.75
C PRO A 7 -14.24 -0.08 -7.25
N ALA A 8 -15.45 0.04 -6.70
CA ALA A 8 -15.71 -0.56 -5.40
C ALA A 8 -15.83 -2.08 -5.56
N LEU A 9 -15.52 -2.83 -4.52
CA LEU A 9 -15.73 -4.27 -4.46
C LEU A 9 -16.71 -4.55 -3.32
N ASP A 10 -17.78 -5.29 -3.59
CA ASP A 10 -18.86 -5.47 -2.61
C ASP A 10 -18.40 -6.21 -1.35
N GLU A 11 -17.44 -7.12 -1.50
CA GLU A 11 -16.88 -7.92 -0.41
C GLU A 11 -15.87 -7.16 0.47
N LEU A 12 -15.33 -6.04 -0.02
CA LEU A 12 -14.28 -5.29 0.68
C LEU A 12 -14.73 -3.85 0.99
N PRO A 13 -14.89 -3.50 2.28
CA PRO A 13 -15.31 -2.17 2.64
C PRO A 13 -14.30 -1.12 2.20
N THR A 14 -14.80 0.02 1.70
CA THR A 14 -13.94 1.18 1.43
C THR A 14 -13.73 2.03 2.68
N ALA A 15 -12.58 2.67 2.78
CA ALA A 15 -12.27 3.58 3.87
C ALA A 15 -13.19 4.81 3.86
N ARG A 16 -13.65 5.21 5.06
CA ARG A 16 -14.38 6.47 5.26
C ARG A 16 -13.34 7.55 5.51
N PRO A 17 -13.31 8.64 4.72
CA PRO A 17 -12.21 9.61 4.74
C PRO A 17 -11.84 10.11 6.14
N VAL A 18 -12.80 10.66 6.87
CA VAL A 18 -12.53 11.27 8.18
C VAL A 18 -12.20 10.20 9.23
N ARG A 19 -13.13 9.27 9.48
CA ARG A 19 -13.01 8.32 10.59
C ARG A 19 -11.85 7.35 10.42
N ASP A 20 -11.64 6.80 9.23
CA ASP A 20 -10.60 5.81 9.01
C ASP A 20 -9.26 6.47 8.65
N GLY A 21 -9.27 7.63 7.97
CA GLY A 21 -8.05 8.39 7.68
C GLY A 21 -7.26 8.76 8.95
N VAL A 22 -7.94 9.20 10.01
CA VAL A 22 -7.30 9.47 11.30
C VAL A 22 -6.69 8.21 11.91
N ARG A 23 -7.37 7.05 11.79
CA ARG A 23 -6.85 5.77 12.29
C ARG A 23 -5.59 5.36 11.54
N PHE A 24 -5.51 5.62 10.24
CA PHE A 24 -4.36 5.26 9.41
C PHE A 24 -3.09 5.98 9.85
N ALA A 25 -3.18 7.24 10.29
CA ALA A 25 -2.04 7.96 10.86
C ALA A 25 -1.48 7.23 12.10
N GLY A 26 -2.36 6.77 13.00
CA GLY A 26 -1.96 5.98 14.17
C GLY A 26 -1.37 4.61 13.81
N TRP A 27 -1.92 3.95 12.78
CA TRP A 27 -1.39 2.68 12.28
C TRP A 27 -0.01 2.82 11.65
N MET A 28 0.24 3.93 10.95
CA MET A 28 1.54 4.24 10.36
C MET A 28 2.62 4.38 11.43
N VAL A 29 2.36 5.16 12.49
CA VAL A 29 3.27 5.30 13.64
C VAL A 29 3.51 3.94 14.30
N ARG A 30 2.45 3.15 14.52
CA ARG A 30 2.57 1.80 15.11
C ARG A 30 3.39 0.86 14.22
N GLY A 31 3.25 0.94 12.90
CA GLY A 31 4.05 0.19 11.94
C GLY A 31 5.54 0.55 11.99
N LEU A 32 5.85 1.85 12.07
CA LEU A 32 7.22 2.35 12.21
C LEU A 32 7.85 1.94 13.55
N TRP A 33 7.08 2.03 14.64
CA TRP A 33 7.47 1.50 15.94
C TRP A 33 7.76 0.00 15.86
N HIS A 34 6.86 -0.81 15.29
CA HIS A 34 7.13 -2.23 15.09
C HIS A 34 8.44 -2.46 14.32
N GLY A 35 8.67 -1.72 13.23
CA GLY A 35 9.88 -1.80 12.42
C GLY A 35 11.18 -1.50 13.19
N ALA A 36 11.18 -0.45 14.01
CA ALA A 36 12.35 -0.05 14.80
C ALA A 36 12.74 -1.07 15.88
N TRP A 37 11.74 -1.73 16.48
CA TRP A 37 11.96 -2.74 17.52
C TRP A 37 12.03 -4.19 17.00
N ARG A 38 11.81 -4.42 15.70
CA ARG A 38 11.82 -5.78 15.11
C ARG A 38 13.24 -6.37 15.09
N ARG A 39 13.52 -7.28 16.02
CA ARG A 39 14.84 -7.92 16.20
C ARG A 39 15.37 -8.68 14.98
N LYS A 40 14.49 -9.22 14.14
CA LYS A 40 14.85 -9.96 12.91
C LYS A 40 15.25 -9.04 11.74
N SER A 41 15.11 -7.73 11.87
CA SER A 41 15.49 -6.75 10.83
C SER A 41 16.96 -6.34 11.00
N SER A 42 17.61 -5.95 9.90
CA SER A 42 18.98 -5.46 9.95
C SER A 42 19.11 -4.19 10.83
N PRO A 43 20.27 -3.93 11.45
CA PRO A 43 20.47 -2.74 12.27
C PRO A 43 20.16 -1.43 11.52
N ALA A 44 20.56 -1.35 10.25
CA ALA A 44 20.28 -0.20 9.39
C ALA A 44 18.77 0.02 9.15
N ALA A 45 18.00 -1.05 8.92
CA ALA A 45 16.56 -0.95 8.73
C ALA A 45 15.83 -0.50 10.02
N ARG A 46 16.31 -0.97 11.18
CA ARG A 46 15.80 -0.54 12.50
C ARG A 46 16.09 0.93 12.77
N ALA A 47 17.33 1.37 12.51
CA ALA A 47 17.73 2.77 12.66
C ALA A 47 16.91 3.69 11.75
N LEU A 48 16.75 3.32 10.47
CA LEU A 48 15.92 4.08 9.52
C LEU A 48 14.46 4.17 10.01
N SER A 49 13.88 3.05 10.46
CA SER A 49 12.52 3.05 11.01
C SER A 49 12.40 3.95 12.24
N GLY A 50 13.42 3.97 13.11
CA GLY A 50 13.47 4.83 14.29
C GLY A 50 13.55 6.32 13.93
N VAL A 51 14.37 6.69 12.95
CA VAL A 51 14.45 8.08 12.45
C VAL A 51 13.12 8.53 11.86
N ILE A 52 12.52 7.70 11.00
CA ILE A 52 11.21 8.02 10.39
C ILE A 52 10.13 8.08 11.46
N LEU A 53 10.17 7.21 12.47
CA LEU A 53 9.24 7.23 13.60
C LEU A 53 9.29 8.56 14.36
N VAL A 54 10.48 9.06 14.71
CA VAL A 54 10.61 10.36 15.41
C VAL A 54 9.98 11.47 14.58
N GLY A 55 10.27 11.50 13.27
CA GLY A 55 9.64 12.46 12.35
C GLY A 55 8.12 12.30 12.26
N ALA A 56 7.62 11.07 12.17
CA ALA A 56 6.19 10.77 12.10
C ALA A 56 5.44 11.16 13.39
N CYS A 57 6.07 10.98 14.56
CA CYS A 57 5.53 11.44 15.83
C CYS A 57 5.43 12.97 15.88
N ALA A 58 6.47 13.68 15.43
CA ALA A 58 6.44 15.15 15.33
C ALA A 58 5.37 15.65 14.35
N LEU A 59 5.06 14.87 13.31
CA LEU A 59 4.08 15.19 12.28
C LEU A 59 2.72 14.51 12.48
N ILE A 60 2.43 13.95 13.66
CA ILE A 60 1.21 13.15 13.83
C ILE A 60 -0.08 13.96 13.64
N VAL A 61 -0.09 15.21 14.10
CA VAL A 61 -1.23 16.13 13.91
C VAL A 61 -1.43 16.46 12.43
N PRO A 62 -0.42 16.93 11.67
CA PRO A 62 -0.61 17.16 10.24
C PRO A 62 -0.90 15.88 9.46
N LEU A 63 -0.36 14.72 9.86
CA LEU A 63 -0.73 13.43 9.27
C LEU A 63 -2.20 13.08 9.53
N GLY A 64 -2.72 13.34 10.73
CA GLY A 64 -4.13 13.16 11.08
C GLY A 64 -5.08 14.00 10.23
N VAL A 65 -4.61 15.15 9.72
CA VAL A 65 -5.36 16.00 8.78
C VAL A 65 -5.15 15.57 7.32
N ALA A 66 -3.92 15.21 6.94
CA ALA A 66 -3.58 14.85 5.57
C ALA A 66 -4.20 13.52 5.13
N MET A 67 -4.26 12.51 6.03
CA MET A 67 -4.77 11.19 5.68
C MET A 67 -6.25 11.22 5.25
N PRO A 68 -7.18 11.92 5.94
CA PRO A 68 -8.54 12.12 5.43
C PRO A 68 -8.60 12.70 4.02
N VAL A 69 -7.75 13.67 3.70
CA VAL A 69 -7.69 14.29 2.35
C VAL A 69 -7.20 13.28 1.31
N LEU A 70 -6.18 12.49 1.64
CA LEU A 70 -5.67 11.43 0.75
C LEU A 70 -6.72 10.35 0.51
N VAL A 71 -7.44 9.93 1.54
CA VAL A 71 -8.52 8.93 1.43
C VAL A 71 -9.70 9.46 0.61
N ALA A 72 -9.99 10.76 0.70
CA ALA A 72 -11.04 11.40 -0.09
C ALA A 72 -10.65 11.60 -1.58
N ARG A 73 -9.39 11.36 -1.97
CA ARG A 73 -8.90 11.67 -3.30
C ARG A 73 -9.67 10.91 -4.39
N PRO A 74 -10.19 11.58 -5.43
CA PRO A 74 -11.05 10.94 -6.44
C PRO A 74 -10.33 9.92 -7.33
N ARG A 75 -9.00 9.98 -7.38
CA ARG A 75 -8.16 9.04 -8.13
C ARG A 75 -7.64 7.87 -7.30
N ALA A 76 -8.02 7.78 -6.03
CA ALA A 76 -7.59 6.70 -5.16
C ALA A 76 -8.81 5.93 -4.62
N ARG A 77 -8.61 4.65 -4.34
CA ARG A 77 -9.53 3.88 -3.50
C ARG A 77 -8.76 3.15 -2.43
N TYR A 78 -9.18 3.36 -1.19
CA TYR A 78 -8.63 2.70 -0.01
C TYR A 78 -9.58 1.57 0.36
N TYR A 79 -9.14 0.34 0.17
CA TYR A 79 -9.86 -0.87 0.55
C TYR A 79 -9.41 -1.28 1.94
N MET A 80 -10.35 -1.74 2.75
CA MET A 80 -10.09 -2.21 4.09
C MET A 80 -10.40 -3.70 4.21
N SER A 81 -9.76 -4.37 5.16
CA SER A 81 -10.25 -5.68 5.61
C SER A 81 -11.69 -5.55 6.14
N PRO A 82 -12.49 -6.63 6.11
CA PRO A 82 -13.83 -6.65 6.70
C PRO A 82 -13.84 -6.19 8.16
N GLU A 83 -12.83 -6.58 8.94
CA GLU A 83 -12.65 -6.20 10.35
C GLU A 83 -12.18 -4.73 10.52
N ARG A 84 -11.88 -4.05 9.42
CA ARG A 84 -11.37 -2.67 9.37
C ARG A 84 -10.10 -2.47 10.21
N ASP A 85 -9.17 -3.41 10.12
CA ASP A 85 -7.88 -3.45 10.82
C ASP A 85 -6.66 -3.46 9.88
N ALA A 86 -6.88 -3.49 8.56
CA ALA A 86 -5.88 -3.30 7.53
C ALA A 86 -6.44 -2.43 6.40
N VAL A 87 -5.56 -1.71 5.71
CA VAL A 87 -5.90 -0.88 4.56
C VAL A 87 -4.85 -1.00 3.47
N LEU A 88 -5.30 -1.00 2.22
CA LEU A 88 -4.46 -0.87 1.04
C LEU A 88 -5.08 0.16 0.09
N ALA A 89 -4.28 1.09 -0.43
CA ALA A 89 -4.72 2.02 -1.45
C ALA A 89 -4.34 1.54 -2.85
N ILE A 90 -5.26 1.74 -3.80
CA ILE A 90 -4.98 1.65 -5.23
C ILE A 90 -5.21 3.03 -5.82
N LEU A 91 -4.18 3.58 -6.47
CA LEU A 91 -4.17 4.91 -7.04
C LEU A 91 -4.14 4.84 -8.57
N ALA A 92 -5.07 5.52 -9.23
CA ALA A 92 -5.01 5.74 -10.67
C ALA A 92 -3.94 6.79 -11.01
N THR A 93 -2.91 6.36 -11.73
CA THR A 93 -1.81 7.19 -12.23
C THR A 93 -1.94 7.37 -13.74
N ARG A 94 -0.99 8.07 -14.38
CA ARG A 94 -0.97 8.20 -15.85
C ARG A 94 -0.57 6.91 -16.57
N THR A 95 0.11 6.00 -15.89
CA THR A 95 0.74 4.80 -16.44
C THR A 95 0.05 3.50 -16.06
N GLY A 96 -0.98 3.59 -15.20
CA GLY A 96 -1.74 2.44 -14.73
C GLY A 96 -2.35 2.66 -13.35
N TRP A 97 -2.60 1.56 -12.65
CA TRP A 97 -2.93 1.58 -11.22
C TRP A 97 -1.69 1.32 -10.38
N SER A 98 -1.47 2.11 -9.35
CA SER A 98 -0.37 1.94 -8.40
C SER A 98 -0.88 1.44 -7.06
N VAL A 99 -0.26 0.37 -6.55
CA VAL A 99 -0.48 -0.13 -5.20
C VAL A 99 0.30 0.75 -4.22
N GLY A 100 -0.41 1.37 -3.29
CA GLY A 100 0.13 2.31 -2.31
C GLY A 100 -0.49 2.17 -0.93
N ASP A 101 0.00 2.99 0.00
CA ASP A 101 -0.50 3.19 1.38
C ASP A 101 -1.04 1.92 2.04
N HIS A 102 -0.10 1.08 2.46
CA HIS A 102 -0.39 -0.13 3.20
C HIS A 102 -0.17 0.11 4.70
N ALA A 103 -1.23 -0.03 5.50
CA ALA A 103 -1.14 0.07 6.94
C ALA A 103 -2.06 -0.95 7.63
N THR A 104 -1.71 -1.33 8.86
CA THR A 104 -2.53 -2.22 9.68
C THR A 104 -2.47 -1.80 11.15
N ALA A 105 -3.57 -2.04 11.86
CA ALA A 105 -3.66 -1.90 13.30
C ALA A 105 -2.66 -2.79 14.04
N GLU A 106 -2.33 -3.96 13.46
CA GLU A 106 -1.51 -4.99 14.10
C GLU A 106 -0.34 -5.41 13.20
N PRO A 107 0.76 -4.65 13.17
CA PRO A 107 1.93 -4.99 12.36
C PRO A 107 2.52 -6.36 12.72
N GLY A 108 2.85 -7.15 11.69
CA GLY A 108 3.50 -8.46 11.85
C GLY A 108 2.56 -9.66 11.95
N THR A 109 1.24 -9.44 11.94
CA THR A 109 0.22 -10.51 12.03
C THR A 109 -0.20 -11.11 10.68
N GLY A 110 0.27 -10.52 9.56
CA GLY A 110 -0.11 -10.95 8.22
C GLY A 110 -1.44 -10.37 7.70
N ARG A 111 -2.15 -9.53 8.48
CA ARG A 111 -3.43 -8.89 8.06
C ARG A 111 -3.35 -8.19 6.70
N GLY A 112 -2.25 -7.50 6.48
CA GLY A 112 -1.98 -6.83 5.22
C GLY A 112 -1.82 -7.76 4.02
N GLU A 113 -1.18 -8.91 4.26
CA GLU A 113 -1.01 -9.99 3.26
C GLU A 113 -2.35 -10.65 2.96
N ALA A 114 -3.16 -10.91 3.99
CA ALA A 114 -4.53 -11.42 3.83
C ALA A 114 -5.42 -10.46 3.00
N LEU A 115 -5.36 -9.15 3.29
CA LEU A 115 -6.10 -8.15 2.50
C LEU A 115 -5.64 -8.14 1.03
N ARG A 116 -4.32 -8.20 0.78
CA ARG A 116 -3.78 -8.28 -0.58
C ARG A 116 -4.25 -9.55 -1.30
N ALA A 117 -4.22 -10.70 -0.63
CA ALA A 117 -4.65 -11.98 -1.20
C ALA A 117 -6.13 -12.00 -1.64
N GLN A 118 -7.00 -11.22 -0.99
CA GLN A 118 -8.41 -11.05 -1.40
C GLN A 118 -8.54 -9.99 -2.50
N LEU A 119 -7.89 -8.84 -2.31
CA LEU A 119 -8.07 -7.65 -3.15
C LEU A 119 -7.45 -7.80 -4.55
N ILE A 120 -6.25 -8.37 -4.64
CA ILE A 120 -5.51 -8.46 -5.91
C ILE A 120 -6.30 -9.29 -6.93
N PRO A 121 -6.71 -10.54 -6.65
CA PRO A 121 -7.45 -11.35 -7.63
C PRO A 121 -8.74 -10.68 -8.09
N ALA A 122 -9.44 -9.98 -7.20
CA ALA A 122 -10.68 -9.27 -7.53
C ALA A 122 -10.47 -8.05 -8.45
N LEU A 123 -9.30 -7.40 -8.41
CA LEU A 123 -9.01 -6.22 -9.22
C LEU A 123 -8.35 -6.52 -10.57
N LEU A 124 -7.62 -7.64 -10.72
CA LEU A 124 -6.89 -7.94 -11.95
C LEU A 124 -7.80 -8.01 -13.20
N PRO A 125 -9.01 -8.58 -13.16
CA PRO A 125 -9.90 -8.57 -14.34
C PRO A 125 -10.21 -7.16 -14.86
N PHE A 126 -10.33 -6.17 -13.96
CA PHE A 126 -10.57 -4.77 -14.37
C PHE A 126 -9.34 -4.13 -15.00
N VAL A 127 -8.15 -4.48 -14.48
CA VAL A 127 -6.87 -4.03 -15.03
C VAL A 127 -6.69 -4.56 -16.45
N ASP A 128 -6.93 -5.86 -16.63
CA ASP A 128 -6.77 -6.55 -17.91
C ASP A 128 -7.81 -6.05 -18.93
N ALA A 129 -9.09 -5.96 -18.55
CA ALA A 129 -10.14 -5.42 -19.41
C ALA A 129 -9.92 -3.96 -19.83
N ALA A 130 -9.28 -3.16 -18.96
CA ALA A 130 -8.95 -1.78 -19.27
C ALA A 130 -7.63 -1.62 -20.05
N GLY A 131 -6.85 -2.70 -20.24
CA GLY A 131 -5.55 -2.65 -20.90
C GLY A 131 -4.55 -1.75 -20.18
N ILE A 132 -4.57 -1.71 -18.84
CA ILE A 132 -3.68 -0.88 -18.03
C ILE A 132 -2.70 -1.72 -17.21
N ALA A 133 -1.57 -1.13 -16.84
CA ALA A 133 -0.60 -1.82 -16.00
C ALA A 133 -0.90 -1.66 -14.49
N VAL A 134 -0.32 -2.55 -13.70
CA VAL A 134 -0.22 -2.41 -12.24
C VAL A 134 1.22 -2.10 -11.86
N GLU A 135 1.40 -1.09 -11.01
CA GLU A 135 2.69 -0.65 -10.50
C GLU A 135 2.73 -0.80 -8.98
N ALA A 136 3.89 -1.16 -8.44
CA ALA A 136 4.13 -1.16 -7.00
C ALA A 136 5.56 -0.70 -6.70
N THR A 137 5.80 -0.31 -5.45
CA THR A 137 7.15 -0.10 -4.93
C THR A 137 7.34 -0.98 -3.71
N ALA A 138 8.36 -1.83 -3.73
CA ALA A 138 8.79 -2.59 -2.57
C ALA A 138 9.99 -1.89 -1.91
N ALA A 139 10.00 -1.76 -0.59
CA ALA A 139 11.11 -1.11 0.13
C ALA A 139 12.41 -1.94 0.12
N THR A 140 12.31 -3.26 -0.11
CA THR A 140 13.43 -4.21 -0.12
C THR A 140 13.25 -5.27 -1.20
N GLU A 141 14.34 -5.93 -1.60
CA GLU A 141 14.31 -7.04 -2.56
C GLU A 141 13.46 -8.21 -2.07
N ASP A 142 13.53 -8.57 -0.78
CA ASP A 142 12.70 -9.61 -0.19
C ASP A 142 11.20 -9.30 -0.28
N LEU A 143 10.83 -8.03 -0.09
CA LEU A 143 9.46 -7.58 -0.25
C LEU A 143 9.05 -7.59 -1.73
N ALA A 144 9.96 -7.25 -2.64
CA ALA A 144 9.72 -7.34 -4.08
C ALA A 144 9.44 -8.80 -4.50
N LYS A 145 10.29 -9.74 -4.08
CA LYS A 145 10.09 -11.18 -4.29
C LYS A 145 8.76 -11.66 -3.72
N ARG A 146 8.34 -11.12 -2.57
CA ARG A 146 7.03 -11.44 -1.99
C ARG A 146 5.89 -10.93 -2.85
N TYR A 147 5.91 -9.65 -3.25
CA TYR A 147 4.89 -9.09 -4.13
C TYR A 147 4.80 -9.82 -5.47
N ALA A 148 5.93 -10.22 -6.06
CA ALA A 148 5.94 -11.00 -7.30
C ALA A 148 5.26 -12.38 -7.17
N ARG A 149 5.28 -12.98 -5.97
CA ARG A 149 4.53 -14.23 -5.68
C ARG A 149 3.04 -13.98 -5.46
N GLU A 150 2.69 -12.85 -4.88
CA GLU A 150 1.30 -12.49 -4.55
C GLU A 150 0.52 -11.94 -5.76
N ILE A 151 1.18 -11.25 -6.69
CA ILE A 151 0.57 -10.62 -7.86
C ILE A 151 1.08 -11.32 -9.13
N PRO A 152 0.27 -12.18 -9.77
CA PRO A 152 0.65 -12.86 -10.99
C PRO A 152 1.08 -11.90 -12.09
N GLY A 153 2.27 -12.10 -12.65
CA GLY A 153 2.84 -11.25 -13.72
C GLY A 153 3.49 -9.94 -13.23
N LEU A 154 3.57 -9.69 -11.92
CA LEU A 154 4.30 -8.55 -11.39
C LEU A 154 5.81 -8.83 -11.36
N LEU A 155 6.57 -8.01 -12.09
CA LEU A 155 8.01 -8.15 -12.22
C LEU A 155 8.74 -7.00 -11.54
N ASP A 156 9.92 -7.29 -10.98
CA ASP A 156 10.86 -6.25 -10.51
C ASP A 156 11.56 -5.62 -11.72
N THR A 157 11.34 -4.32 -11.93
CA THR A 157 11.91 -3.55 -13.03
C THR A 157 13.17 -2.80 -12.62
N GLY A 158 13.69 -3.04 -11.42
CA GLY A 158 14.95 -2.50 -10.93
C GLY A 158 14.80 -1.53 -9.76
N LYS A 159 15.95 -1.02 -9.32
CA LYS A 159 16.05 -0.16 -8.14
C LYS A 159 15.38 1.20 -8.38
N LYS A 160 14.75 1.72 -7.33
CA LYS A 160 14.25 3.09 -7.24
C LYS A 160 15.35 3.99 -6.70
N ASP A 161 15.62 5.09 -7.41
CA ASP A 161 16.70 6.02 -7.05
C ASP A 161 16.44 6.72 -5.72
N TRP A 162 15.17 7.05 -5.40
CA TRP A 162 14.81 7.71 -4.14
C TRP A 162 13.30 7.62 -3.79
N PRO A 163 12.90 7.39 -2.51
CA PRO A 163 13.69 6.73 -1.48
C PRO A 163 13.87 5.25 -1.87
N ARG A 164 14.94 4.62 -1.39
CA ARG A 164 15.34 3.23 -1.70
C ARG A 164 14.15 2.29 -1.88
N GLY A 165 14.25 1.40 -2.85
CA GLY A 165 13.26 0.36 -3.09
C GLY A 165 13.42 -0.27 -4.47
N HIS A 166 12.47 -1.11 -4.83
CA HIS A 166 12.37 -1.80 -6.10
C HIS A 166 11.07 -1.37 -6.77
N LYS A 167 11.17 -0.86 -8.00
CA LYS A 167 10.01 -0.57 -8.84
C LYS A 167 9.51 -1.88 -9.39
N MET A 168 8.20 -2.09 -9.35
CA MET A 168 7.59 -3.30 -9.85
C MET A 168 6.47 -2.96 -10.80
N ARG A 169 6.32 -3.77 -11.86
CA ARG A 169 5.32 -3.55 -12.90
C ARG A 169 4.76 -4.86 -13.44
N ARG A 170 3.45 -4.90 -13.62
CA ARG A 170 2.69 -5.96 -14.29
C ARG A 170 1.99 -5.33 -15.48
N GLU A 171 2.25 -5.84 -16.68
CA GLU A 171 1.48 -5.47 -17.87
C GLU A 171 0.10 -6.17 -17.86
N PRO A 172 -0.93 -5.60 -18.50
CA PRO A 172 -2.20 -6.29 -18.67
C PRO A 172 -2.00 -7.57 -19.48
N LEU A 173 -2.82 -8.59 -19.21
CA LEU A 173 -2.88 -9.74 -20.10
C LEU A 173 -3.47 -9.29 -21.45
N ASN A 174 -2.81 -9.65 -22.56
CA ASN A 174 -3.37 -9.43 -23.89
C ASN A 174 -4.68 -10.24 -23.97
N VAL A 175 -5.81 -9.55 -24.04
CA VAL A 175 -7.12 -10.15 -24.33
C VAL A 175 -7.33 -10.15 -25.83
#